data_AF-A0A7J4VAQ6-F1
#
_entry.id   AF-A0A7J4VAQ6-F1
#
_cell.length_a   1.000
_cell.length_b   1.000
_cell.length_c   1.000
_cell.angle_alpha   90.00
_cell.angle_beta   90.00
_cell.angle_gamma   90.00
#
_symmetry.space_group_name_H-M   'P 1'
#
loop_
_entity.id
_entity.type
_entity.pdbx_description
1 polymer ?
#
loop_
_entity_poly.entity_id
_entity_poly.type
_entity_poly.pdbx_seq_one_letter_code
_entity_poly.pdbx_strand_id
1 'polypeptide(L)'
;MVRATDKIIWSRVDAVINLILENTRYLDSRRHKELSQLVADKFDISIRTAQRYIAAAKADIKSMVTSKTESALERAIMDRELLLVKSKGVWNEKKKQFDIPPDYWLFLEAAKDRDKLLGLYVDKQKSEMVTKNIDMSRFTEFGLEQLAKGVDIQIVMLDPRAYRVENE
;
A
#
# COMPACT_ATOMS: atom_id res chain seq x y z
N MET A 1 14.51 24.08 -8.57
CA MET A 1 13.63 25.27 -8.63
C MET A 1 12.28 24.80 -9.19
N VAL A 2 11.28 24.56 -8.35
CA VAL A 2 9.93 24.13 -8.77
C VAL A 2 9.27 25.32 -9.48
N ARG A 3 8.85 25.16 -10.73
CA ARG A 3 8.29 26.29 -11.51
C ARG A 3 6.98 26.74 -10.84
N ALA A 4 6.64 28.03 -10.91
CA ALA A 4 5.42 28.57 -10.29
C ALA A 4 4.15 27.83 -10.76
N THR A 5 4.15 27.34 -12.00
CA THR A 5 3.12 26.48 -12.59
C THR A 5 2.97 25.14 -11.88
N ASP A 6 4.07 24.51 -11.46
CA ASP A 6 4.06 23.24 -10.73
C ASP A 6 3.44 23.43 -9.35
N LYS A 7 3.77 24.55 -8.65
CA LYS A 7 3.15 24.89 -7.35
C LYS A 7 1.62 25.03 -7.44
N ILE A 8 1.12 25.63 -8.53
CA ILE A 8 -0.33 25.79 -8.75
C ILE A 8 -1.01 24.45 -9.04
N ILE A 9 -0.33 23.54 -9.75
CA ILE A 9 -0.86 22.20 -10.02
C ILE A 9 -0.94 21.39 -8.72
N TRP A 10 0.12 21.40 -7.91
CA TRP A 10 0.13 20.67 -6.64
C TRP A 10 -0.88 21.22 -5.63
N SER A 11 -1.08 22.54 -5.54
CA SER A 11 -2.11 23.10 -4.66
C SER A 11 -3.53 22.72 -5.09
N ARG A 12 -3.77 22.55 -6.39
CA ARG A 12 -5.05 22.05 -6.92
C ARG A 12 -5.25 20.57 -6.61
N VAL A 13 -4.19 19.75 -6.68
CA VAL A 13 -4.22 18.34 -6.27
C VAL A 13 -4.53 18.23 -4.78
N ASP A 14 -3.86 19.01 -3.92
CA ASP A 14 -4.13 19.05 -2.47
C ASP A 14 -5.58 19.41 -2.15
N ALA A 15 -6.14 20.39 -2.87
CA ALA A 15 -7.54 20.78 -2.72
C ALA A 15 -8.52 19.68 -3.18
N VAL A 16 -8.15 18.87 -4.19
CA VAL A 16 -8.92 17.69 -4.60
C VAL A 16 -8.79 16.57 -3.57
N ILE A 17 -7.61 16.39 -2.96
CA ILE A 17 -7.40 15.43 -1.86
C ILE A 17 -8.34 15.77 -0.70
N ASN A 18 -8.36 17.02 -0.25
CA ASN A 18 -9.26 17.45 0.84
C ASN A 18 -10.73 17.20 0.49
N LEU A 19 -11.14 17.50 -0.74
CA LEU A 19 -12.50 17.26 -1.21
C LEU A 19 -12.89 15.76 -1.18
N ILE A 20 -11.96 14.86 -1.52
CA ILE A 20 -12.18 13.41 -1.46
C ILE A 20 -12.21 12.92 0.00
N LEU A 21 -11.35 13.46 0.86
CA LEU A 21 -11.27 13.06 2.27
C LEU A 21 -12.46 13.57 3.09
N GLU A 22 -12.97 14.78 2.81
CA GLU A 22 -14.19 15.33 3.40
C GLU A 22 -15.44 14.52 3.00
N ASN A 23 -15.40 13.82 1.86
CA ASN A 23 -16.49 12.99 1.41
C ASN A 23 -15.98 11.69 0.75
N THR A 24 -15.71 10.71 1.61
CA THR A 24 -15.07 9.43 1.26
C THR A 24 -15.81 8.61 0.20
N ARG A 25 -17.09 8.92 -0.09
CA ARG A 25 -17.86 8.31 -1.20
C ARG A 25 -17.18 8.50 -2.56
N TYR A 26 -16.35 9.52 -2.71
CA TYR A 26 -15.63 9.83 -3.96
C TYR A 26 -14.37 8.98 -4.18
N LEU A 27 -13.99 8.15 -3.19
CA LEU A 27 -12.99 7.10 -3.38
C LEU A 27 -13.50 6.02 -4.34
N ASP A 28 -14.80 5.73 -4.32
CA ASP A 28 -15.45 4.75 -5.21
C ASP A 28 -15.34 5.16 -6.69
N SER A 29 -15.03 4.19 -7.54
CA SER A 29 -14.96 4.35 -9.00
C SER A 29 -16.32 4.69 -9.61
N ARG A 30 -17.43 4.24 -8.99
CA ARG A 30 -18.80 4.54 -9.48
C ARG A 30 -19.13 6.03 -9.51
N ARG A 31 -18.45 6.82 -8.69
CA ARG A 31 -18.67 8.28 -8.53
C ARG A 31 -17.66 9.12 -9.32
N HIS A 32 -16.82 8.50 -10.15
CA HIS A 32 -15.78 9.23 -10.91
C HIS A 32 -16.33 10.32 -11.81
N LYS A 33 -17.46 10.08 -12.48
CA LYS A 33 -18.07 11.05 -13.40
C LYS A 33 -18.56 12.28 -12.65
N GLU A 34 -19.20 12.08 -11.50
CA GLU A 34 -19.67 13.13 -10.61
C GLU A 34 -18.50 13.95 -10.04
N LEU A 35 -17.47 13.27 -9.54
CA LEU A 35 -16.26 13.91 -9.01
C LEU A 35 -15.53 14.72 -10.08
N SER A 36 -15.41 14.18 -11.29
CA SER A 36 -14.73 14.86 -12.42
C SER A 36 -15.45 16.15 -12.80
N GLN A 37 -16.78 16.15 -12.79
CA GLN A 37 -17.58 17.34 -13.08
C GLN A 37 -17.41 18.39 -11.97
N LEU A 38 -17.50 17.98 -10.71
CA LEU A 38 -17.35 18.87 -9.57
C LEU A 38 -15.97 19.55 -9.55
N VAL A 39 -14.91 18.78 -9.81
CA VAL A 39 -13.54 19.31 -9.89
C VAL A 39 -13.34 20.22 -11.11
N ALA A 40 -13.94 19.87 -12.27
CA ALA A 40 -13.89 20.71 -13.46
C ALA A 40 -14.55 22.08 -13.21
N ASP A 41 -15.74 22.08 -12.62
CA ASP A 41 -16.51 23.29 -12.31
C ASP A 41 -15.81 24.14 -11.23
N LYS A 42 -15.24 23.50 -10.20
CA LYS A 42 -14.58 24.20 -9.07
C LYS A 42 -13.31 24.94 -9.47
N PHE A 43 -12.56 24.43 -10.45
CA PHE A 43 -11.28 25.02 -10.87
C PHE A 43 -11.33 25.68 -12.25
N ASP A 44 -12.49 25.71 -12.89
CA ASP A 44 -12.69 26.19 -14.26
C ASP A 44 -11.69 25.54 -15.24
N ILE A 45 -11.69 24.21 -15.26
CA ILE A 45 -10.78 23.40 -16.07
C ILE A 45 -11.54 22.36 -16.89
N SER A 46 -10.89 21.88 -17.96
CA SER A 46 -11.44 20.77 -18.74
C SER A 46 -11.61 19.50 -17.88
N ILE A 47 -12.63 18.70 -18.19
CA ILE A 47 -12.87 17.39 -17.54
C ILE A 47 -11.64 16.49 -17.62
N ARG A 48 -10.90 16.52 -18.73
CA ARG A 48 -9.65 15.76 -18.90
C ARG A 48 -8.59 16.19 -17.89
N THR A 49 -8.45 17.49 -17.64
CA THR A 49 -7.52 18.01 -16.62
C THR A 49 -7.97 17.64 -15.22
N ALA A 50 -9.28 17.75 -14.93
CA ALA A 50 -9.86 17.34 -13.66
C ALA A 50 -9.61 15.85 -13.36
N GLN A 51 -9.77 14.97 -14.36
CA GLN A 51 -9.45 13.55 -14.24
C GLN A 51 -7.98 13.29 -13.89
N ARG A 52 -7.04 14.05 -14.48
CA ARG A 52 -5.61 13.94 -14.14
C ARG A 52 -5.35 14.35 -12.69
N TYR A 53 -5.97 15.43 -12.21
CA TYR A 53 -5.85 15.85 -10.81
C TYR A 53 -6.46 14.84 -9.85
N ILE A 54 -7.60 14.26 -10.19
CA ILE A 54 -8.23 13.19 -9.40
C ILE A 54 -7.34 11.94 -9.35
N ALA A 55 -6.75 11.54 -10.47
CA ALA A 55 -5.85 10.39 -10.52
C ALA A 55 -4.61 10.60 -9.63
N ALA A 56 -4.00 11.79 -9.69
CA ALA A 56 -2.89 12.17 -8.81
C ALA A 56 -3.33 12.18 -7.34
N ALA A 57 -4.45 12.83 -7.02
CA ALA A 57 -5.00 12.88 -5.65
C ALA A 57 -5.29 11.48 -5.09
N LYS A 58 -5.86 10.58 -5.89
CA LYS A 58 -6.11 9.19 -5.47
C LYS A 58 -4.82 8.40 -5.26
N ALA A 59 -3.81 8.62 -6.10
CA ALA A 59 -2.49 8.01 -5.93
C ALA A 59 -1.82 8.47 -4.62
N ASP A 60 -1.92 9.77 -4.31
CA ASP A 60 -1.38 10.35 -3.07
C ASP A 60 -2.15 9.90 -1.84
N ILE A 61 -3.49 9.86 -1.90
CA ILE A 61 -4.29 9.27 -0.81
C ILE A 61 -3.91 7.81 -0.59
N LYS A 62 -3.74 7.04 -1.68
CA LYS A 62 -3.32 5.65 -1.59
C LYS A 62 -1.95 5.55 -0.92
N SER A 63 -0.96 6.34 -1.34
CA SER A 63 0.40 6.33 -0.76
C SER A 63 0.41 6.73 0.72
N MET A 64 -0.43 7.70 1.13
CA MET A 64 -0.64 8.06 2.54
C MET A 64 -1.24 6.91 3.35
N VAL A 65 -2.17 6.16 2.77
CA VAL A 65 -2.77 4.98 3.42
C VAL A 65 -1.76 3.82 3.48
N THR A 66 -0.99 3.56 2.43
CA THR A 66 0.04 2.51 2.45
C THR A 66 1.16 2.80 3.45
N SER A 67 1.63 4.04 3.53
CA SER A 67 2.68 4.42 4.50
C SER A 67 2.19 4.34 5.95
N LYS A 68 0.93 4.70 6.22
CA LYS A 68 0.32 4.54 7.55
C LYS A 68 0.05 3.07 7.92
N THR A 69 -0.29 2.23 6.95
CA THR A 69 -0.51 0.79 7.19
C THR A 69 0.80 0.04 7.37
N GLU A 70 1.85 0.42 6.67
CA GLU A 70 3.19 -0.14 6.84
C GLU A 70 3.78 0.20 8.19
N SER A 71 3.75 1.47 8.58
CA SER A 71 4.17 1.89 9.93
C SER A 71 3.31 1.29 11.04
N ALA A 72 2.00 1.07 10.81
CA ALA A 72 1.15 0.36 11.75
C ALA A 72 1.50 -1.14 11.85
N LEU A 73 1.85 -1.78 10.73
CA LEU A 73 2.27 -3.18 10.68
C LEU A 73 3.62 -3.38 11.40
N GLU A 74 4.59 -2.52 11.15
CA GLU A 74 5.89 -2.51 11.83
C GLU A 74 5.70 -2.35 13.35
N ARG A 75 4.86 -1.39 13.78
CA ARG A 75 4.55 -1.20 15.20
C ARG A 75 3.89 -2.44 15.82
N ALA A 76 2.95 -3.07 15.12
CA ALA A 76 2.30 -4.29 15.60
C ALA A 76 3.29 -5.45 15.78
N ILE A 77 4.28 -5.59 14.88
CA ILE A 77 5.36 -6.57 15.01
C ILE A 77 6.21 -6.26 16.26
N MET A 78 6.64 -5.01 16.45
CA MET A 78 7.42 -4.59 17.62
C MET A 78 6.67 -4.82 18.94
N ASP A 79 5.37 -4.51 18.98
CA ASP A 79 4.53 -4.72 20.17
C ASP A 79 4.42 -6.21 20.53
N ARG A 80 4.32 -7.09 19.53
CA ARG A 80 4.30 -8.55 19.74
C ARG A 80 5.66 -9.10 20.15
N GLU A 81 6.76 -8.57 19.60
CA GLU A 81 8.11 -8.89 20.06
C GLU A 81 8.33 -8.49 21.53
N LEU A 82 7.88 -7.30 21.91
CA LEU A 82 7.95 -6.83 23.29
C LEU A 82 7.15 -7.74 24.24
N LEU A 83 5.95 -8.13 23.83
CA LEU A 83 5.09 -9.05 24.60
C LEU A 83 5.75 -10.44 24.75
N LEU A 84 6.44 -10.91 23.70
CA LEU A 84 7.18 -12.16 23.68
C LEU A 84 8.41 -12.12 24.62
N VAL A 85 9.09 -10.97 24.71
CA VAL A 85 10.18 -10.78 25.69
C VAL A 85 9.65 -10.77 27.12
N LYS A 86 8.55 -10.06 27.37
CA LYS A 86 7.95 -9.96 28.70
C LYS A 86 7.40 -11.29 29.21
N SER A 87 6.87 -12.13 28.32
CA SER A 87 6.29 -13.43 28.67
C SER A 87 7.34 -14.51 29.01
N LYS A 88 8.62 -14.31 28.68
CA LYS A 88 9.72 -15.23 29.08
C LYS A 88 10.07 -15.21 30.56
N GLY A 89 9.53 -14.25 31.32
CA GLY A 89 9.88 -14.05 32.73
C GLY A 89 11.31 -13.51 32.91
N VAL A 90 11.67 -13.22 34.15
CA VAL A 90 12.99 -12.68 34.51
C VAL A 90 13.70 -13.69 35.41
N TRP A 91 14.73 -14.33 34.87
CA TRP A 91 15.55 -15.27 35.62
C TRP A 91 16.59 -14.53 36.46
N ASN A 92 16.66 -14.85 37.75
CA ASN A 92 17.67 -14.34 38.66
C ASN A 92 18.73 -15.41 38.93
N GLU A 93 19.90 -15.25 38.33
CA GLU A 93 21.01 -16.20 38.48
C GLU A 93 21.50 -16.33 39.93
N LYS A 94 21.48 -15.23 40.70
CA LYS A 94 21.98 -15.23 42.09
C LYS A 94 21.08 -16.03 43.02
N LYS A 95 19.76 -15.96 42.80
CA LYS A 95 18.75 -16.68 43.58
C LYS A 95 18.34 -18.02 42.96
N LYS A 96 18.84 -18.35 41.77
CA LYS A 96 18.46 -19.54 40.98
C LYS A 96 16.94 -19.72 40.86
N GLN A 97 16.20 -18.62 40.70
CA GLN A 97 14.75 -18.63 40.56
C GLN A 97 14.29 -17.49 39.66
N PHE A 98 13.02 -17.54 39.24
CA PHE A 98 12.40 -16.43 38.51
C PHE A 98 11.96 -15.34 39.49
N ASP A 99 12.40 -14.10 39.26
CA ASP A 99 11.85 -12.92 39.93
C ASP A 99 10.47 -12.56 39.35
N ILE A 100 10.27 -12.84 38.05
CA ILE A 100 8.95 -12.78 37.38
C ILE A 100 8.75 -14.12 36.68
N PRO A 101 7.71 -14.89 37.04
CA PRO A 101 7.46 -16.18 36.42
C PRO A 101 7.12 -16.01 34.92
N PRO A 102 7.58 -16.91 34.05
CA PRO A 102 7.19 -16.92 32.65
C PRO A 102 5.70 -17.23 32.47
N ASP A 103 5.08 -16.56 31.50
CA ASP A 103 3.73 -16.85 31.03
C ASP A 103 3.81 -17.59 29.69
N TYR A 104 3.87 -18.92 29.77
CA TYR A 104 4.04 -19.79 28.61
C TYR A 104 2.86 -19.73 27.64
N TRP A 105 1.65 -19.45 28.14
CA TRP A 105 0.45 -19.37 27.29
C TRP A 105 0.49 -18.11 26.45
N LEU A 106 0.75 -16.97 27.09
CA LEU A 106 0.92 -15.68 26.43
C LEU A 106 2.11 -15.70 25.45
N PHE A 107 3.19 -16.39 25.82
CA PHE A 107 4.35 -16.56 24.96
C PHE A 107 4.00 -17.26 23.64
N LEU A 108 3.29 -18.39 23.72
CA LEU A 108 2.92 -19.16 22.53
C LEU A 108 1.96 -18.39 21.61
N GLU A 109 1.02 -17.64 22.20
CA GLU A 109 0.09 -16.80 21.44
C GLU A 109 0.82 -15.63 20.76
N ALA A 110 1.66 -14.91 21.50
CA ALA A 110 2.48 -13.82 20.95
C ALA A 110 3.43 -14.31 19.84
N ALA A 111 3.98 -15.52 19.96
CA ALA A 111 4.85 -16.11 18.95
C ALA A 111 4.09 -16.40 17.63
N LYS A 112 2.91 -17.02 17.72
CA LYS A 112 2.05 -17.29 16.56
C LYS A 112 1.61 -16.01 15.86
N ASP A 113 1.20 -15.01 16.64
CA ASP A 113 0.81 -13.69 16.12
C ASP A 113 1.98 -13.00 15.41
N ARG A 114 3.18 -13.03 16.00
CA ARG A 114 4.41 -12.47 15.39
C ARG A 114 4.71 -13.13 14.06
N ASP A 115 4.71 -14.46 14.02
CA ASP A 115 5.05 -15.21 12.80
C ASP A 115 4.03 -14.94 11.68
N LYS A 116 2.74 -14.82 12.02
CA LYS A 116 1.70 -14.45 11.05
C LYS A 116 1.92 -13.03 10.49
N LEU A 117 2.22 -12.05 11.34
CA LEU A 117 2.48 -10.67 10.92
C LEU A 117 3.76 -10.58 10.07
N LEU A 118 4.81 -11.30 10.45
CA LEU A 118 6.05 -11.40 9.67
C LEU A 118 5.82 -12.06 8.32
N GLY A 119 5.01 -13.12 8.24
CA GLY A 119 4.63 -13.74 6.98
C GLY A 119 3.96 -12.73 6.03
N LEU A 120 2.97 -11.98 6.53
CA LEU A 120 2.30 -10.93 5.77
C LEU A 120 3.26 -9.83 5.30
N TYR A 121 4.23 -9.45 6.14
CA TYR A 121 5.25 -8.45 5.81
C TYR A 121 6.19 -8.94 4.70
N VAL A 122 6.70 -10.18 4.81
CA VAL A 122 7.58 -10.80 3.80
C VAL A 122 6.86 -11.00 2.47
N ASP A 123 5.60 -11.46 2.49
CA ASP A 123 4.81 -11.64 1.27
C ASP A 123 4.58 -10.29 0.56
N LYS A 124 4.26 -9.23 1.31
CA LYS A 124 4.15 -7.87 0.77
C LYS A 124 5.46 -7.41 0.12
N GLN A 125 6.60 -7.60 0.79
CA GLN A 125 7.91 -7.23 0.25
C GLN A 125 8.29 -8.02 -1.01
N LYS A 126 7.96 -9.31 -1.07
CA LYS A 126 8.18 -10.14 -2.27
C LYS A 126 7.31 -9.65 -3.43
N SER A 127 6.03 -9.36 -3.21
CA SER A 127 5.15 -8.80 -4.25
C SER A 127 5.66 -7.44 -4.76
N GLU A 128 6.18 -6.58 -3.89
CA GLU A 128 6.78 -5.29 -4.28
C GLU A 128 8.09 -5.45 -5.07
N MET A 129 8.97 -6.40 -4.69
CA MET A 129 10.17 -6.69 -5.47
C MET A 129 9.84 -7.27 -6.85
N VAL A 130 8.89 -8.20 -6.91
CA VAL A 130 8.45 -8.81 -8.18
C VAL A 130 7.90 -7.73 -9.10
N THR A 131 7.03 -6.84 -8.61
CA THR A 131 6.48 -5.74 -9.44
C THR A 131 7.54 -4.73 -9.89
N LYS A 132 8.57 -4.45 -9.08
CA LYS A 132 9.68 -3.53 -9.45
C LYS A 132 10.68 -4.13 -10.45
N ASN A 133 10.84 -5.45 -10.46
CA ASN A 133 11.78 -6.15 -11.37
C ASN A 133 11.13 -6.66 -12.66
N ILE A 134 9.83 -6.43 -12.85
CA ILE A 134 9.15 -6.80 -14.08
C ILE A 134 9.47 -5.78 -15.18
N ASP A 135 10.10 -6.25 -16.25
CA ASP A 135 10.35 -5.47 -17.45
C ASP A 135 9.03 -5.27 -18.21
N MET A 136 8.41 -4.10 -18.00
CA MET A 136 7.16 -3.71 -18.64
C MET A 136 7.26 -3.65 -20.17
N SER A 137 8.48 -3.57 -20.75
CA SER A 137 8.68 -3.58 -22.19
C SER A 137 8.41 -4.94 -22.84
N ARG A 138 8.35 -6.01 -22.04
CA ARG A 138 8.05 -7.37 -22.49
C ARG A 138 6.54 -7.64 -22.62
N PHE A 139 5.67 -6.77 -22.10
CA PHE A 139 4.22 -6.91 -22.26
C PHE A 139 3.76 -6.37 -23.61
N THR A 140 2.82 -7.08 -24.24
CA THR A 140 2.12 -6.59 -25.42
C THR A 140 1.05 -5.56 -25.02
N GLU A 141 0.49 -4.82 -25.98
CA GLU A 141 -0.64 -3.91 -25.73
C GLU A 141 -1.81 -4.63 -25.03
N PHE A 142 -2.07 -5.89 -25.43
CA PHE A 142 -3.07 -6.74 -24.79
C PHE A 142 -2.74 -7.03 -23.32
N GLY A 143 -1.48 -7.34 -22.99
CA GLY A 143 -1.05 -7.57 -21.61
C GLY A 143 -1.16 -6.32 -20.74
N LEU A 144 -0.78 -5.16 -21.28
CA LEU A 144 -0.91 -3.87 -20.59
C LEU A 144 -2.38 -3.51 -20.30
N GLU A 145 -3.29 -3.80 -21.23
CA GLU A 145 -4.73 -3.62 -21.01
C GLU A 145 -5.30 -4.52 -19.91
N GLN A 146 -4.83 -5.76 -19.80
CA GLN A 146 -5.25 -6.68 -18.73
C GLN A 146 -4.76 -6.21 -17.36
N LEU A 147 -3.52 -5.71 -17.29
CA LEU A 147 -2.98 -5.10 -16.07
C LEU A 147 -3.75 -3.84 -15.69
N ALA A 148 -4.13 -3.00 -16.65
CA ALA A 148 -4.95 -1.81 -16.41
C ALA A 148 -6.36 -2.15 -15.89
N LYS A 149 -6.89 -3.34 -16.23
CA LYS A 149 -8.15 -3.89 -15.70
C LYS A 149 -7.99 -4.53 -14.31
N GLY A 150 -6.78 -4.61 -13.78
CA GLY A 150 -6.48 -5.14 -12.45
C GLY A 150 -6.32 -6.67 -12.40
N VAL A 151 -6.06 -7.32 -13.54
CA VAL A 151 -5.73 -8.75 -13.57
C VAL A 151 -4.34 -8.97 -12.97
N ASP A 152 -4.18 -10.03 -12.17
CA ASP A 152 -2.91 -10.35 -11.51
C ASP A 152 -1.77 -10.54 -12.52
N ILE A 153 -0.61 -9.95 -12.24
CA ILE A 153 0.53 -9.92 -13.17
C ILE A 153 1.10 -11.31 -13.47
N GLN A 154 1.02 -12.26 -12.52
CA GLN A 154 1.45 -13.64 -12.75
C GLN A 154 0.54 -14.33 -13.76
N ILE A 155 -0.76 -14.03 -13.71
CA ILE A 155 -1.75 -14.56 -14.68
C ILE A 155 -1.48 -13.97 -16.06
N VAL A 156 -1.18 -12.66 -16.14
CA VAL A 156 -0.88 -12.00 -17.42
C VAL A 156 0.44 -12.52 -18.02
N MET A 157 1.46 -12.79 -17.20
CA MET A 157 2.74 -13.35 -17.68
C MET A 157 2.64 -14.78 -18.21
N LEU A 158 1.63 -15.55 -17.78
CA LEU A 158 1.36 -16.90 -18.27
C LEU A 158 0.62 -16.91 -19.61
N ASP A 159 0.06 -15.78 -20.05
CA ASP A 159 -0.62 -15.68 -21.34
C ASP A 159 0.38 -15.29 -22.45
N PRO A 160 0.66 -16.19 -23.42
CA PRO A 160 1.60 -15.95 -24.50
C PRO A 160 1.18 -14.82 -25.46
N ARG A 161 -0.09 -14.37 -25.40
CA ARG A 161 -0.56 -13.19 -26.14
C ARG A 161 -0.26 -11.89 -25.41
N ALA A 162 -0.09 -11.95 -24.10
CA ALA A 162 0.06 -10.81 -23.21
C ALA A 162 1.53 -10.52 -22.86
N TYR A 163 2.40 -11.53 -22.90
CA TYR A 163 3.80 -11.43 -22.52
C TYR A 163 4.71 -12.07 -23.58
N ARG A 164 5.70 -11.31 -24.08
CA ARG A 164 6.66 -11.77 -25.07
C ARG A 164 7.67 -12.69 -24.39
N VAL A 165 7.57 -13.98 -24.67
CA VAL A 165 8.59 -14.96 -24.28
C VAL A 165 9.75 -14.82 -25.28
N GLU A 166 10.93 -14.46 -24.82
CA GLU A 166 12.15 -14.59 -25.62
C GLU A 166 12.35 -16.08 -25.84
N ASN A 167 12.11 -16.55 -27.07
CA ASN A 167 12.61 -17.84 -27.50
C ASN A 167 14.13 -17.67 -27.64
N GLU A 168 14.90 -18.35 -26.78
CA GLU A 168 16.32 -18.62 -27.03
C GLU A 168 16.52 -19.35 -28.38
#